data_AF-A0A7S1QNV9-F1
#
_entry.id   AF-A0A7S1QNV9-F1
#
_cell.length_a   1.000
_cell.length_b   1.000
_cell.length_c   1.000
_cell.angle_alpha   90.00
_cell.angle_beta   90.00
_cell.angle_gamma   90.00
#
_symmetry.space_group_name_H-M   'P 1'
#
loop_
_entity.id
_entity.type
_entity.pdbx_description
1 polymer ?
#
loop_
_entity_poly.entity_id
_entity_poly.type
_entity_poly.pdbx_seq_one_letter_code
_entity_poly.pdbx_strand_id
1 'polypeptide(L)'
;AAGGVGTLGSMGTAMSMAGAPGMGGISRMHDILGANSRDIGVQNTIEDELLVYRHSRAAALLAKERAVTAAFKGVQTAMANIVAYTENLEVEITCHRCWQVLADPHMIAPCGTTVCASCIVASDEGVAPDGAPLDCGCTEHEGAVPNDTVTGAVEKWADLDRVATDLEFAVKNLGYKVQPCYEQRSATKALVSATEPSVKDSKVRLLAMA
;
A
#
# COMPACT_ATOMS: atom_id res chain seq x y z
N ALA A 1 45.36 43.13 -6.36
CA ALA A 1 46.52 42.32 -5.98
C ALA A 1 46.65 41.21 -7.00
N ALA A 2 47.60 41.37 -7.92
CA ALA A 2 48.71 40.43 -8.15
C ALA A 2 48.19 39.07 -8.70
N GLY A 3 48.34 38.77 -10.00
CA GLY A 3 49.61 38.73 -10.76
C GLY A 3 50.16 37.30 -10.64
N GLY A 4 50.72 36.63 -11.65
CA GLY A 4 51.09 36.90 -13.03
C GLY A 4 51.41 35.52 -13.67
N VAL A 5 51.38 35.38 -15.00
CA VAL A 5 52.57 35.41 -15.90
C VAL A 5 53.47 34.17 -15.71
N GLY A 6 53.90 33.41 -16.71
CA GLY A 6 53.99 33.61 -18.16
C GLY A 6 54.36 32.30 -18.90
N THR A 7 54.14 32.24 -20.21
CA THR A 7 55.14 32.39 -21.32
C THR A 7 55.90 31.10 -21.64
N LEU A 8 55.66 30.46 -22.81
CA LEU A 8 56.16 30.74 -24.17
C LEU A 8 57.67 30.50 -24.37
N GLY A 9 57.99 29.71 -25.41
CA GLY A 9 59.32 29.47 -26.01
C GLY A 9 59.32 28.04 -26.58
N SER A 10 59.01 27.77 -27.84
CA SER A 10 59.58 28.19 -29.12
C SER A 10 60.99 27.64 -29.43
N MET A 11 61.01 26.88 -30.54
CA MET A 11 62.08 26.73 -31.53
C MET A 11 63.34 25.90 -31.22
N GLY A 12 63.49 24.82 -31.99
CA GLY A 12 64.59 24.78 -32.97
C GLY A 12 65.45 23.52 -33.03
N THR A 13 65.26 22.73 -34.10
CA THR A 13 66.30 22.08 -34.97
C THR A 13 67.32 21.08 -34.36
N ALA A 14 67.82 20.01 -35.01
CA ALA A 14 67.62 19.34 -36.30
C ALA A 14 68.43 18.00 -36.28
N MET A 15 68.12 17.11 -37.24
CA MET A 15 68.96 15.98 -37.75
C MET A 15 69.15 14.79 -36.77
N SER A 16 69.22 13.51 -37.18
CA SER A 16 69.73 12.93 -38.41
C SER A 16 69.36 11.43 -38.51
N MET A 17 69.05 10.99 -39.73
CA MET A 17 69.44 9.73 -40.39
C MET A 17 69.03 8.34 -39.83
N ALA A 18 68.28 7.66 -40.70
CA ALA A 18 68.54 6.30 -41.20
C ALA A 18 68.29 5.09 -40.28
N GLY A 19 67.19 4.39 -40.58
CA GLY A 19 66.98 2.98 -40.24
C GLY A 19 65.92 2.39 -41.17
N ALA A 20 66.35 1.57 -42.12
CA ALA A 20 65.51 0.90 -43.12
C ALA A 20 64.56 -0.15 -42.46
N PRO A 21 63.53 -0.63 -43.20
CA PRO A 21 62.34 -1.24 -42.62
C PRO A 21 62.55 -2.72 -42.30
N GLY A 22 62.44 -3.07 -41.01
CA GLY A 22 62.24 -4.45 -40.59
C GLY A 22 60.79 -4.86 -40.87
N MET A 23 60.57 -5.62 -41.94
CA MET A 23 59.35 -6.38 -42.16
C MET A 23 59.10 -7.33 -40.98
N GLY A 24 58.22 -6.94 -40.07
CA GLY A 24 57.75 -7.78 -38.96
C GLY A 24 56.40 -7.36 -38.39
N GLY A 25 55.64 -6.54 -39.14
CA GLY A 25 54.53 -5.74 -38.62
C GLY A 25 53.13 -6.29 -38.84
N ILE A 26 52.93 -7.59 -39.08
CA ILE A 26 51.59 -8.14 -39.32
C ILE A 26 51.12 -9.12 -38.24
N SER A 27 52.04 -9.71 -37.45
CA SER A 27 51.63 -10.66 -36.39
C SER A 27 51.24 -10.01 -35.05
N ARG A 28 51.64 -8.77 -34.75
CA ARG A 28 51.31 -8.14 -33.44
C ARG A 28 49.99 -7.37 -33.39
N MET A 29 49.39 -7.02 -34.53
CA MET A 29 48.07 -6.36 -34.54
C MET A 29 46.93 -7.34 -34.28
N HIS A 30 47.07 -8.61 -34.69
CA HIS A 30 46.06 -9.64 -34.43
C HIS A 30 45.94 -10.00 -32.95
N ASP A 31 47.04 -9.94 -32.19
CA ASP A 31 47.02 -10.28 -30.76
C ASP A 31 46.42 -9.15 -29.89
N ILE A 32 46.66 -7.88 -30.24
CA ILE A 32 46.08 -6.73 -29.50
C ILE A 32 44.58 -6.58 -29.82
N LEU A 33 44.17 -6.80 -31.06
CA LEU A 33 42.74 -6.81 -31.44
C LEU A 33 42.01 -8.06 -30.89
N GLY A 34 42.70 -9.20 -30.79
CA GLY A 34 42.17 -10.43 -30.19
C GLY A 34 42.04 -10.37 -28.66
N ALA A 35 42.97 -9.69 -27.97
CA ALA A 35 42.89 -9.46 -26.53
C ALA A 35 41.80 -8.44 -26.18
N ASN A 36 41.74 -7.32 -26.90
CA ASN A 36 40.70 -6.30 -26.69
C ASN A 36 39.30 -6.82 -27.03
N SER A 37 39.14 -7.67 -28.06
CA SER A 37 37.82 -8.24 -28.39
C SER A 37 37.33 -9.25 -27.35
N ARG A 38 38.24 -9.99 -26.70
CA ARG A 38 37.90 -10.87 -25.57
C ARG A 38 37.47 -10.09 -24.33
N ASP A 39 38.18 -9.02 -23.97
CA ASP A 39 37.79 -8.18 -22.83
C ASP A 39 36.46 -7.44 -23.06
N ILE A 40 36.22 -6.95 -24.28
CA ILE A 40 34.92 -6.33 -24.66
C ILE A 40 33.78 -7.37 -24.61
N GLY A 41 34.03 -8.60 -25.05
CA GLY A 41 33.04 -9.69 -24.96
C GLY A 41 32.70 -10.09 -23.51
N VAL A 42 33.69 -10.12 -22.62
CA VAL A 42 33.49 -10.40 -21.18
C VAL A 42 32.79 -9.25 -20.47
N GLN A 43 33.09 -7.99 -20.81
CA GLN A 43 32.39 -6.83 -20.24
C GLN A 43 30.92 -6.77 -20.69
N ASN A 44 30.64 -7.01 -21.98
CA ASN A 44 29.27 -7.03 -22.50
C ASN A 44 28.41 -8.14 -21.87
N THR A 45 28.99 -9.32 -21.60
CA THR A 45 28.26 -10.43 -20.96
C THR A 45 27.93 -10.14 -19.50
N ILE A 46 28.84 -9.51 -18.75
CA ILE A 46 28.58 -9.08 -17.36
C ILE A 46 27.47 -8.01 -17.30
N GLU A 47 27.50 -7.03 -18.21
CA GLU A 47 26.47 -5.99 -18.29
C GLU A 47 25.10 -6.56 -18.67
N ASP A 48 25.06 -7.48 -19.64
CA ASP A 48 23.84 -8.17 -20.06
C ASP A 48 23.23 -9.02 -18.92
N GLU A 49 24.04 -9.78 -18.17
CA GLU A 49 23.58 -10.53 -17.00
C GLU A 49 23.05 -9.61 -15.88
N LEU A 50 23.76 -8.50 -15.61
CA LEU A 50 23.36 -7.51 -14.62
C LEU A 50 22.02 -6.86 -14.98
N LEU A 51 21.81 -6.55 -16.26
CA LEU A 51 20.58 -5.96 -16.78
C LEU A 51 19.40 -6.94 -16.66
N VAL A 52 19.60 -8.21 -17.01
CA VAL A 52 18.60 -9.28 -16.81
C VAL A 52 18.26 -9.46 -15.33
N TYR A 53 19.27 -9.46 -14.44
CA TYR A 53 19.05 -9.55 -12.99
C TYR A 53 18.27 -8.36 -12.44
N ARG A 54 18.65 -7.12 -12.80
CA ARG A 54 17.96 -5.90 -12.37
C ARG A 54 16.51 -5.87 -12.83
N HIS A 55 16.25 -6.25 -14.08
CA HIS A 55 14.89 -6.33 -14.61
C HIS A 55 14.06 -7.39 -13.88
N SER A 56 14.61 -8.59 -13.66
CA SER A 56 13.93 -9.66 -12.92
C SER A 56 13.58 -9.23 -11.49
N ARG A 57 14.52 -8.58 -10.79
CA ARG A 57 14.31 -8.06 -9.44
C ARG A 57 13.25 -6.95 -9.41
N ALA A 58 13.27 -6.04 -10.37
CA ALA A 58 12.26 -4.98 -10.50
C ALA A 58 10.87 -5.57 -10.75
N ALA A 59 10.75 -6.55 -11.64
CA ALA A 59 9.50 -7.26 -11.90
C ALA A 59 8.97 -7.99 -10.65
N ALA A 60 9.84 -8.65 -9.89
CA ALA A 60 9.47 -9.32 -8.65
C ALA A 60 8.98 -8.34 -7.57
N LEU A 61 9.60 -7.16 -7.45
CA LEU A 61 9.15 -6.11 -6.53
C LEU A 61 7.78 -5.57 -6.93
N LEU A 62 7.55 -5.31 -8.22
CA LEU A 62 6.23 -4.89 -8.73
C LEU A 62 5.15 -5.93 -8.46
N ALA A 63 5.47 -7.23 -8.57
CA ALA A 63 4.52 -8.30 -8.24
C ALA A 63 4.16 -8.30 -6.75
N LYS A 64 5.14 -8.18 -5.86
CA LYS A 64 4.92 -8.07 -4.41
C LYS A 64 4.09 -6.83 -4.05
N GLU A 65 4.40 -5.70 -4.67
CA GLU A 65 3.66 -4.45 -4.48
C GLU A 65 2.19 -4.57 -4.91
N ARG A 66 1.91 -5.22 -6.05
CA ARG A 66 0.53 -5.52 -6.48
C ARG A 66 -0.20 -6.39 -5.45
N ALA A 67 0.46 -7.41 -4.90
CA ALA A 67 -0.12 -8.28 -3.88
C ALA A 67 -0.46 -7.50 -2.60
N VAL A 68 0.46 -6.65 -2.13
CA VAL A 68 0.21 -5.77 -0.97
C VAL A 68 -0.93 -4.79 -1.25
N THR A 69 -0.97 -4.18 -2.44
CA THR A 69 -2.05 -3.28 -2.84
C THR A 69 -3.41 -3.99 -2.86
N ALA A 70 -3.45 -5.22 -3.37
CA ALA A 70 -4.66 -6.03 -3.40
C ALA A 70 -5.11 -6.40 -1.98
N ALA A 71 -4.18 -6.80 -1.11
CA ALA A 71 -4.47 -7.09 0.29
C ALA A 71 -5.02 -5.86 1.01
N PHE A 72 -4.42 -4.68 0.80
CA PHE A 72 -4.89 -3.42 1.39
C PHE A 72 -6.30 -3.06 0.95
N LYS A 73 -6.62 -3.21 -0.34
CA LYS A 73 -8.00 -3.05 -0.85
C LYS A 73 -8.96 -4.04 -0.18
N GLY A 74 -8.54 -5.30 -0.02
CA GLY A 74 -9.33 -6.30 0.70
C GLY A 74 -9.64 -5.89 2.14
N VAL A 75 -8.65 -5.35 2.85
CA VAL A 75 -8.83 -4.81 4.21
C VAL A 75 -9.79 -3.61 4.22
N GLN A 76 -9.67 -2.69 3.26
CA GLN A 76 -10.61 -1.55 3.14
C GLN A 76 -12.05 -2.01 2.92
N THR A 77 -12.27 -3.00 2.05
CA THR A 77 -13.60 -3.56 1.83
C THR A 77 -14.13 -4.27 3.07
N ALA A 78 -13.31 -5.07 3.75
CA ALA A 78 -13.70 -5.73 4.99
C ALA A 78 -14.08 -4.72 6.09
N MET A 79 -13.32 -3.63 6.21
CA MET A 79 -13.62 -2.54 7.14
C MET A 79 -14.95 -1.87 6.82
N ALA A 80 -15.20 -1.53 5.55
CA ALA A 80 -16.48 -0.94 5.15
C ALA A 80 -17.67 -1.85 5.49
N ASN A 81 -17.51 -3.17 5.33
CA ASN A 81 -18.55 -4.13 5.70
C ASN A 81 -18.76 -4.20 7.23
N ILE A 82 -17.69 -4.14 8.02
CA ILE A 82 -17.79 -4.14 9.50
C ILE A 82 -18.50 -2.87 9.96
N VAL A 83 -18.11 -1.70 9.44
CA VAL A 83 -18.76 -0.40 9.77
C VAL A 83 -20.24 -0.42 9.39
N ALA A 84 -20.59 -0.88 8.19
CA ALA A 84 -21.99 -0.97 7.79
C ALA A 84 -22.78 -1.94 8.69
N TYR A 85 -22.15 -3.01 9.17
CA TYR A 85 -22.78 -3.95 10.09
C TYR A 85 -22.96 -3.34 11.49
N THR A 86 -21.97 -2.61 12.01
CA THR A 86 -22.07 -1.93 13.32
C THR A 86 -23.15 -0.85 13.31
N GLU A 87 -23.25 -0.06 12.24
CA GLU A 87 -24.30 0.96 12.08
C GLU A 87 -25.69 0.33 12.04
N ASN A 88 -25.87 -0.77 11.30
CA ASN A 88 -27.16 -1.48 11.26
C ASN A 88 -27.53 -2.05 12.64
N LEU A 89 -26.57 -2.63 13.34
CA LEU A 89 -26.81 -3.19 14.67
C LEU A 89 -27.11 -2.08 15.69
N GLU A 90 -26.47 -0.91 15.58
CA GLU A 90 -26.75 0.27 16.42
C GLU A 90 -28.22 0.66 16.36
N VAL A 91 -28.82 0.65 15.15
CA VAL A 91 -30.25 0.95 14.96
C VAL A 91 -31.13 -0.04 15.72
N GLU A 92 -30.79 -1.33 15.69
CA GLU A 92 -31.57 -2.38 16.39
C GLU A 92 -31.44 -2.33 17.91
N ILE A 93 -30.33 -1.82 18.43
CA ILE A 93 -30.08 -1.68 19.88
C ILE A 93 -30.31 -0.26 20.38
N THR A 94 -30.87 0.63 19.56
CA THR A 94 -31.20 2.00 19.97
C THR A 94 -32.57 2.05 20.60
N CYS A 95 -32.66 2.70 21.75
CA CYS A 95 -33.93 2.94 22.40
C CYS A 95 -34.75 3.97 21.62
N HIS A 96 -35.94 3.60 21.15
CA HIS A 96 -36.87 4.51 20.48
C HIS A 96 -37.38 5.67 21.37
N ARG A 97 -37.05 5.66 22.67
CA ARG A 97 -37.44 6.73 23.61
C ARG A 97 -36.38 7.81 23.74
N CYS A 98 -35.18 7.44 24.15
CA CYS A 98 -34.09 8.39 24.37
C CYS A 98 -33.19 8.56 23.15
N TRP A 99 -33.39 7.76 22.09
CA TRP A 99 -32.57 7.76 20.88
C TRP A 99 -31.08 7.52 21.17
N GLN A 100 -30.80 6.82 22.26
CA GLN A 100 -29.47 6.37 22.64
C GLN A 100 -29.43 4.84 22.60
N VAL A 101 -28.23 4.27 22.52
CA VAL A 101 -27.99 2.85 22.72
C VAL A 101 -28.63 2.40 24.05
N LEU A 102 -29.31 1.26 24.02
CA LEU A 102 -30.05 0.73 25.15
C LEU A 102 -29.15 0.55 26.39
N ALA A 103 -29.52 1.21 27.47
CA ALA A 103 -28.93 1.04 28.79
C ALA A 103 -29.94 0.30 29.67
N ASP A 104 -29.55 -0.87 30.20
CA ASP A 104 -30.42 -1.76 30.97
C ASP A 104 -31.74 -2.10 30.22
N PRO A 105 -31.64 -2.79 29.06
CA PRO A 105 -32.77 -3.03 28.18
C PRO A 105 -33.84 -3.89 28.85
N HIS A 106 -35.08 -3.43 28.76
CA HIS A 106 -36.26 -4.13 29.24
C HIS A 106 -37.26 -4.28 28.10
N MET A 107 -37.81 -5.48 27.97
CA MET A 107 -38.85 -5.82 27.01
C MET A 107 -40.22 -5.58 27.62
N ILE A 108 -41.05 -4.81 26.92
CA ILE A 108 -42.43 -4.53 27.31
C ILE A 108 -43.33 -5.67 26.83
N ALA A 109 -44.15 -6.21 27.74
CA ALA A 109 -45.14 -7.23 27.42
C ALA A 109 -46.52 -6.59 27.14
N PRO A 110 -47.27 -7.08 26.13
CA PRO A 110 -46.97 -8.21 25.23
C PRO A 110 -46.28 -7.81 23.92
N CYS A 111 -46.02 -6.52 23.69
CA CYS A 111 -45.60 -6.00 22.39
C CYS A 111 -44.16 -6.36 21.97
N GLY A 112 -43.33 -6.79 22.92
CA GLY A 112 -41.93 -7.18 22.68
C GLY A 112 -40.98 -6.01 22.43
N THR A 113 -41.47 -4.76 22.50
CA THR A 113 -40.63 -3.58 22.30
C THR A 113 -39.62 -3.46 23.43
N THR A 114 -38.34 -3.25 23.09
CA THR A 114 -37.27 -3.11 24.07
C THR A 114 -36.87 -1.66 24.24
N VAL A 115 -36.82 -1.18 25.49
CA VAL A 115 -36.45 0.19 25.87
C VAL A 115 -35.56 0.18 27.12
N CYS A 116 -34.92 1.30 27.46
CA CYS A 116 -34.16 1.40 28.71
C CYS A 116 -35.08 1.32 29.93
N ALA A 117 -34.62 0.71 31.02
CA ALA A 117 -35.35 0.69 32.30
C ALA A 117 -35.75 2.10 32.77
N SER A 118 -34.83 3.07 32.66
CA SER A 118 -35.07 4.47 33.00
C SER A 118 -36.15 5.14 32.14
N CYS A 119 -36.29 4.71 30.88
CA CYS A 119 -37.30 5.22 29.97
C CYS A 119 -38.71 4.70 30.29
N ILE A 120 -38.81 3.52 30.90
CA ILE A 120 -40.08 2.97 31.40
C ILE A 120 -40.53 3.78 32.62
N VAL A 121 -39.65 3.95 33.61
CA VAL A 121 -39.95 4.72 34.83
C VAL A 121 -40.37 6.16 34.50
N ALA A 122 -39.64 6.83 33.60
CA ALA A 122 -39.99 8.18 33.18
C ALA A 122 -41.36 8.27 32.46
N SER A 123 -41.78 7.20 31.78
CA SER A 123 -43.10 7.11 31.15
C SER A 123 -44.20 6.93 32.19
N ASP A 124 -43.99 6.04 33.17
CA ASP A 124 -44.95 5.76 34.24
C ASP A 124 -45.15 6.96 35.17
N GLU A 125 -44.09 7.74 35.39
CA GLU A 125 -44.13 8.97 36.19
C GLU A 125 -44.67 10.19 35.40
N GLY A 126 -44.91 10.07 34.10
CA GLY A 126 -45.35 11.18 33.25
C GLY A 126 -44.29 12.25 33.02
N VAL A 127 -43.01 11.92 33.24
CA VAL A 127 -41.84 12.84 33.19
C VAL A 127 -41.08 12.71 31.87
N ALA A 128 -41.52 11.82 30.97
CA ALA A 128 -40.76 11.52 29.77
C ALA A 128 -40.52 12.79 28.90
N PRO A 129 -39.28 13.00 28.40
CA PRO A 129 -38.79 14.29 27.91
C PRO A 129 -39.61 14.91 26.78
N ASP A 130 -40.34 14.09 26.02
CA ASP A 130 -41.12 14.53 24.85
C ASP A 130 -42.62 14.25 24.97
N GLY A 131 -43.10 13.69 26.09
CA GLY A 131 -44.52 13.39 26.33
C GLY A 131 -45.20 12.42 25.34
N ALA A 132 -44.49 11.94 24.31
CA ALA A 132 -45.04 10.99 23.34
C ALA A 132 -45.41 9.67 24.04
N PRO A 133 -46.41 8.91 23.60
CA PRO A 133 -46.60 7.53 24.04
C PRO A 133 -45.39 6.66 23.64
N LEU A 134 -45.23 5.49 24.25
CA LEU A 134 -44.37 4.44 23.68
C LEU A 134 -44.89 4.10 22.28
N ASP A 135 -44.08 4.32 21.25
CA ASP A 135 -44.45 4.16 19.83
C ASP A 135 -44.62 2.69 19.41
N CYS A 136 -44.97 1.83 20.36
CA CYS A 136 -45.31 0.43 20.11
C CYS A 136 -46.77 0.25 19.65
N GLY A 137 -47.57 1.34 19.64
CA GLY A 137 -48.99 1.32 19.25
C GLY A 137 -49.89 0.49 20.17
N CYS A 138 -49.37 0.00 21.30
CA CYS A 138 -50.10 -0.81 22.25
C CYS A 138 -50.74 0.07 23.33
N THR A 139 -51.98 -0.23 23.68
CA THR A 139 -52.76 0.54 24.67
C THR A 139 -52.65 0.00 26.09
N GLU A 140 -52.15 -1.22 26.25
CA GLU A 140 -52.04 -1.91 27.54
C GLU A 140 -50.65 -2.55 27.65
N HIS A 141 -49.87 -2.10 28.64
CA HIS A 141 -48.62 -2.74 29.02
C HIS A 141 -48.84 -3.48 30.33
N GLU A 142 -48.59 -4.79 30.32
CA GLU A 142 -48.76 -5.64 31.52
C GLU A 142 -47.54 -5.58 32.44
N GLY A 143 -46.46 -4.98 31.97
CA GLY A 143 -45.21 -4.82 32.68
C GLY A 143 -44.02 -4.87 31.73
N ALA A 144 -42.83 -4.81 32.30
CA ALA A 144 -41.58 -4.95 31.58
C ALA A 144 -40.66 -5.94 32.30
N VAL A 145 -39.92 -6.70 31.52
CA VAL A 145 -38.95 -7.69 32.02
C VAL A 145 -37.56 -7.37 31.47
N PRO A 146 -36.48 -7.57 32.23
CA PRO A 146 -35.13 -7.44 31.72
C PRO A 146 -34.93 -8.28 30.45
N ASN A 147 -34.23 -7.72 29.46
CA ASN A 147 -33.91 -8.38 28.20
C ASN A 147 -32.41 -8.67 28.12
N ASP A 148 -31.97 -9.70 28.85
CA ASP A 148 -30.56 -10.11 28.94
C ASP A 148 -29.93 -10.44 27.57
N THR A 149 -30.76 -10.88 26.61
CA THR A 149 -30.29 -11.16 25.24
C THR A 149 -29.83 -9.87 24.56
N VAL A 150 -30.61 -8.79 24.71
CA VAL A 150 -30.25 -7.48 24.17
C VAL A 150 -29.13 -6.83 24.98
N THR A 151 -29.08 -7.04 26.30
CA THR A 151 -27.93 -6.62 27.13
C THR A 151 -26.63 -7.18 26.58
N GLY A 152 -26.57 -8.50 26.35
CA GLY A 152 -25.39 -9.14 25.78
C GLY A 152 -25.08 -8.71 24.34
N ALA A 153 -26.09 -8.27 23.57
CA ALA A 153 -25.88 -7.71 22.24
C ALA A 153 -25.27 -6.30 22.29
N VAL A 154 -25.75 -5.44 23.19
CA VAL A 154 -25.22 -4.09 23.42
C VAL A 154 -23.76 -4.13 23.85
N GLU A 155 -23.40 -5.03 24.78
CA GLU A 155 -22.01 -5.20 25.23
C GLU A 155 -21.08 -5.60 24.08
N LYS A 156 -21.50 -6.59 23.28
CA LYS A 156 -20.73 -7.03 22.11
C LYS A 156 -20.63 -5.97 21.03
N TRP A 157 -21.69 -5.18 20.84
CA TRP A 157 -21.68 -4.07 19.90
C TRP A 157 -20.68 -3.00 20.35
N ALA A 158 -20.63 -2.64 21.63
CA ALA A 158 -19.69 -1.64 22.15
C ALA A 158 -18.22 -2.07 21.93
N ASP A 159 -17.92 -3.35 22.10
CA ASP A 159 -16.60 -3.89 21.75
C ASP A 159 -16.33 -3.84 20.25
N LEU A 160 -17.33 -4.17 19.42
CA LEU A 160 -17.21 -4.15 17.96
C LEU A 160 -17.02 -2.73 17.40
N ASP A 161 -17.75 -1.75 17.94
CA ASP A 161 -17.66 -0.33 17.57
C ASP A 161 -16.26 0.25 17.87
N ARG A 162 -15.70 -0.11 19.04
CA ARG A 162 -14.31 0.24 19.37
C ARG A 162 -13.33 -0.35 18.36
N VAL A 163 -13.47 -1.64 18.03
CA VAL A 163 -12.59 -2.31 17.05
C VAL A 163 -12.75 -1.70 15.67
N ALA A 164 -13.97 -1.34 15.27
CA ALA A 164 -14.24 -0.67 14.00
C ALA A 164 -13.54 0.70 13.92
N THR A 165 -13.63 1.50 14.99
CA THR A 165 -12.96 2.80 15.11
C THR A 165 -11.43 2.68 15.04
N ASP A 166 -10.84 1.75 15.79
CA ASP A 166 -9.40 1.49 15.79
C ASP A 166 -8.91 1.03 14.41
N LEU A 167 -9.68 0.16 13.75
CA LEU A 167 -9.38 -0.32 12.42
C LEU A 167 -9.47 0.81 11.39
N GLU A 168 -10.48 1.68 11.48
CA GLU A 168 -10.62 2.84 10.60
C GLU A 168 -9.42 3.78 10.72
N PHE A 169 -8.97 4.05 11.94
CA PHE A 169 -7.77 4.84 12.19
C PHE A 169 -6.52 4.18 11.61
N ALA A 170 -6.35 2.88 11.81
CA ALA A 170 -5.21 2.12 11.27
C ALA A 170 -5.18 2.14 9.73
N VAL A 171 -6.32 1.95 9.07
CA VAL A 171 -6.44 1.95 7.61
C VAL A 171 -6.18 3.35 7.04
N LYS A 172 -6.71 4.40 7.66
CA LYS A 172 -6.40 5.80 7.27
C LYS A 172 -4.90 6.07 7.36
N ASN A 173 -4.26 5.70 8.47
CA ASN A 173 -2.82 5.89 8.67
C ASN A 173 -1.96 5.10 7.68
N LEU A 174 -2.39 3.89 7.32
CA LEU A 174 -1.72 3.11 6.28
C LEU A 174 -1.88 3.77 4.90
N GLY A 175 -3.06 4.28 4.58
CA GLY A 175 -3.32 5.02 3.34
C GLY A 175 -2.34 6.19 3.13
N TYR A 176 -2.15 7.02 4.16
CA TYR A 176 -1.19 8.13 4.14
C TYR A 176 0.25 7.69 3.89
N LYS A 177 0.67 6.55 4.44
CA LYS A 177 2.04 6.03 4.28
C LYS A 177 2.31 5.41 2.91
N VAL A 178 1.27 4.92 2.23
CA VAL A 178 1.41 4.25 0.93
C VAL A 178 1.37 5.23 -0.24
N GLN A 179 0.82 6.43 -0.05
CA GLN A 179 0.67 7.45 -1.11
C GLN A 179 1.99 7.92 -1.74
N PRO A 180 3.08 8.16 -0.98
CA PRO A 180 4.40 8.48 -1.56
C PRO A 180 4.99 7.33 -2.41
N CYS A 181 4.64 6.08 -2.12
CA CYS A 181 5.09 4.93 -2.89
C CYS A 181 4.45 4.86 -4.29
N TYR A 182 3.33 5.56 -4.52
CA TYR A 182 2.64 5.57 -5.81
C TYR A 182 3.40 6.35 -6.90
N GLU A 183 4.13 7.41 -6.51
CA GLU A 183 4.97 8.18 -7.43
C GLU A 183 6.23 7.41 -7.83
N GLN A 184 6.85 6.72 -6.86
CA GLN A 184 8.00 5.84 -7.13
C GLN A 184 7.61 4.62 -7.99
N ARG A 185 6.36 4.16 -7.86
CA ARG A 185 5.79 3.06 -8.67
C ARG A 185 5.68 3.40 -10.15
N SER A 186 5.20 4.59 -10.50
CA SER A 186 5.03 4.97 -11.91
C SER A 186 6.39 5.03 -12.61
N ALA A 187 7.40 5.58 -11.93
CA ALA A 187 8.79 5.59 -12.41
C ALA A 187 9.35 4.17 -12.57
N THR A 188 9.13 3.28 -11.60
CA THR A 188 9.62 1.89 -11.66
C THR A 188 8.96 1.10 -12.80
N LYS A 189 7.65 1.26 -13.02
CA LYS A 189 6.94 0.64 -14.14
C LYS A 189 7.44 1.14 -15.49
N ALA A 190 7.67 2.44 -15.61
CA ALA A 190 8.21 3.04 -16.83
C ALA A 190 9.62 2.49 -17.13
N LEU A 191 10.47 2.36 -16.11
CA LEU A 191 11.81 1.77 -16.23
C LEU A 191 11.78 0.30 -16.67
N VAL A 192 10.90 -0.52 -16.08
CA VAL A 192 10.74 -1.93 -16.48
C VAL A 192 10.27 -2.02 -17.92
N SER A 193 9.25 -1.25 -18.30
CA SER A 193 8.73 -1.25 -19.68
C SER A 193 9.76 -0.76 -20.70
N ALA A 194 10.58 0.23 -20.34
CA ALA A 194 11.61 0.76 -21.23
C ALA A 194 12.80 -0.18 -21.40
N THR A 195 13.11 -1.01 -20.39
CA THR A 195 14.24 -1.95 -20.43
C THR A 195 13.89 -3.32 -20.99
N GLU A 196 12.59 -3.65 -21.08
CA GLU A 196 12.11 -4.95 -21.57
C GLU A 196 12.62 -5.37 -22.98
N PRO A 197 12.71 -4.47 -23.99
CA PRO A 197 13.28 -4.82 -25.30
C PRO A 197 14.76 -5.19 -25.20
N SER A 198 15.54 -4.39 -24.46
CA SER A 198 16.97 -4.63 -24.24
C SER A 198 17.22 -5.95 -23.51
N VAL A 199 16.38 -6.30 -22.53
CA VAL A 199 16.46 -7.58 -21.80
C VAL A 199 16.21 -8.77 -22.73
N LYS A 200 15.26 -8.65 -23.66
CA LYS A 200 14.97 -9.72 -24.64
C LYS A 200 16.18 -9.96 -25.53
N ASP A 201 16.81 -8.90 -26.03
CA ASP A 201 18.02 -9.00 -26.84
C ASP A 201 19.21 -9.57 -26.05
N SER A 202 19.44 -9.10 -24.83
CA SER A 202 20.50 -9.63 -23.95
C SER A 202 20.30 -11.11 -23.64
N LYS A 203 19.06 -11.57 -23.39
CA LYS A 203 18.76 -12.99 -23.18
C LYS A 203 19.05 -13.84 -24.43
N VAL A 204 18.68 -13.35 -25.62
CA VAL A 204 18.97 -14.05 -26.88
C VAL A 204 20.48 -14.17 -27.10
N ARG A 205 21.25 -13.11 -26.80
CA ARG A 205 22.72 -13.14 -26.88
C ARG A 205 23.34 -14.14 -25.90
N LEU A 206 22.92 -14.12 -24.63
CA LEU A 206 23.42 -15.06 -23.62
C LEU A 206 23.11 -16.52 -23.98
N LEU A 207 21.91 -16.79 -24.51
CA LEU A 207 21.52 -18.13 -24.98
C LEU A 207 22.30 -18.59 -26.22
N ALA A 208 22.76 -17.67 -27.07
CA ALA A 208 23.57 -17.98 -28.24
C ALA A 208 25.05 -18.24 -27.90
N MET A 209 25.50 -17.88 -26.69
CA MET A 209 26.87 -18.07 -26.20
C MET A 209 27.03 -19.30 -25.29
N ALA A 210 25.93 -19.87 -24.82
CA ALA A 210 25.87 -21.09 -24.00
C ALA A 210 25.76 -22.35 -24.86
#